data_AF-X0U364-F1
#
_entry.id   AF-X0U364-F1
#
_cell.length_a   1.000
_cell.length_b   1.000
_cell.length_c   1.000
_cell.angle_alpha   90.00
_cell.angle_beta   90.00
_cell.angle_gamma   90.00
#
_symmetry.space_group_name_H-M   'P 1'
#
loop_
_entity.id
_entity.type
_entity.pdbx_description
1 polymer ?
#
loop_
_entity_poly.entity_id
_entity_poly.type
_entity_poly.pdbx_seq_one_letter_code
_entity_poly.pdbx_strand_id
1 'polypeptide(L)'
;MNDALKDVSTDELQAELDQRQRLEEEQAKPKAIASPDFRHLKKTCQHYVDALAGEEFTNGDWKQYIYEAAIVAIFGKDVWDWINSKLR
;
A
#
# COMPACT_ATOMS: atom_id res chain seq x y z
N MET A 1 -27.73 12.02 33.70
CA MET A 1 -26.30 11.66 33.54
C MET A 1 -26.27 10.23 33.01
N ASN A 2 -25.63 9.98 31.87
CA ASN A 2 -25.56 8.64 31.29
C ASN A 2 -24.76 7.71 32.22
N ASP A 3 -25.44 6.76 32.88
CA ASP A 3 -24.88 5.79 33.82
C ASP A 3 -24.04 4.68 33.15
N ALA A 4 -23.91 4.68 31.82
CA ALA A 4 -23.21 3.64 31.06
C ALA A 4 -21.67 3.65 31.21
N LEU A 5 -21.09 4.67 31.86
CA LEU A 5 -19.64 4.81 32.01
C LEU A 5 -19.11 4.42 33.40
N LYS A 6 -19.98 4.06 34.35
CA LYS A 6 -19.56 3.76 35.74
C LYS A 6 -19.00 2.36 35.96
N ASP A 7 -19.25 1.43 35.04
CA ASP A 7 -18.91 0.01 35.18
C ASP A 7 -17.87 -0.51 34.18
N VAL A 8 -17.27 0.37 33.37
CA VAL A 8 -16.27 -0.05 32.39
C VAL A 8 -14.90 -0.11 33.06
N SER A 9 -14.31 -1.30 33.14
CA SER A 9 -12.95 -1.50 33.67
C SER A 9 -11.93 -0.78 32.79
N THR A 10 -10.80 -0.37 33.38
CA THR A 10 -9.63 0.14 32.65
C THR A 10 -9.22 -0.83 31.54
N ASP A 11 -9.35 -2.14 31.76
CA ASP A 11 -9.00 -3.17 30.78
C ASP A 11 -9.98 -3.19 29.58
N GLU A 12 -11.27 -2.97 29.84
CA GLU A 12 -12.30 -2.92 28.80
C GLU A 12 -12.19 -1.63 27.98
N LEU A 13 -11.85 -0.51 28.64
CA LEU A 13 -11.51 0.75 27.97
C LEU A 13 -10.27 0.59 27.08
N GLN A 14 -9.23 -0.09 27.56
CA GLN A 14 -8.03 -0.34 26.77
C GLN A 14 -8.32 -1.24 25.57
N ALA A 15 -9.12 -2.30 25.74
CA ALA A 15 -9.51 -3.19 24.65
C ALA A 15 -10.31 -2.46 23.56
N GLU A 16 -11.23 -1.57 23.95
CA GLU A 16 -12.00 -0.75 23.00
C GLU A 16 -11.11 0.27 22.26
N LEU A 17 -10.15 0.89 22.94
CA LEU A 17 -9.17 1.78 22.31
C LEU A 17 -8.31 1.04 21.29
N ASP A 18 -7.81 -0.14 21.65
CA ASP A 18 -7.02 -0.99 20.75
C ASP A 18 -7.86 -1.42 19.53
N GLN A 19 -9.13 -1.76 19.73
CA GLN A 19 -10.04 -2.11 18.65
C GLN A 19 -10.28 -0.94 17.69
N ARG A 20 -10.50 0.27 18.21
CA ARG A 20 -10.66 1.48 17.39
C ARG A 20 -9.40 1.79 16.61
N GLN A 21 -8.24 1.69 17.25
CA GLN A 21 -6.96 1.93 16.59
C GLN A 21 -6.71 0.93 15.45
N ARG A 22 -7.02 -0.36 15.65
CA ARG A 22 -6.93 -1.36 14.56
C ARG A 22 -7.89 -1.07 13.41
N LEU A 23 -9.12 -0.66 13.71
CA LEU A 23 -10.12 -0.32 12.68
C LEU A 23 -9.72 0.92 11.88
N GLU A 24 -9.16 1.94 12.54
CA GLU A 24 -8.60 3.12 11.88
C GLU A 24 -7.42 2.75 10.97
N GLU A 25 -6.52 1.88 11.45
CA GLU A 25 -5.38 1.39 10.67
C GLU A 25 -5.82 0.55 9.45
N GLU A 26 -6.86 -0.27 9.59
CA GLU A 26 -7.41 -1.07 8.50
C GLU A 26 -8.16 -0.22 7.47
N GLN A 27 -8.93 0.77 7.91
CA GLN A 27 -9.59 1.71 7.00
C GLN A 27 -8.61 2.59 6.25
N ALA A 28 -7.45 2.88 6.84
CA ALA A 28 -6.40 3.64 6.19
C ALA A 28 -5.63 2.85 5.11
N LYS A 29 -5.72 1.51 5.06
CA LYS A 29 -4.98 0.71 4.06
C LYS A 29 -5.54 0.95 2.64
N PRO A 30 -4.68 1.24 1.64
CA PRO A 30 -5.10 1.34 0.25
C PRO A 30 -5.78 0.05 -0.21
N LYS A 31 -6.94 0.20 -0.84
CA LYS A 31 -7.65 -0.93 -1.45
C LYS A 31 -7.25 -1.04 -2.92
N ALA A 32 -7.21 -2.27 -3.42
CA ALA A 32 -6.99 -2.48 -4.84
C ALA A 32 -8.11 -1.82 -5.65
N ILE A 33 -7.74 -1.17 -6.76
CA ILE A 33 -8.71 -0.52 -7.66
C ILE A 33 -9.49 -1.58 -8.44
N ALA A 34 -10.77 -1.34 -8.68
CA ALA A 34 -11.67 -2.31 -9.31
C ALA A 34 -11.26 -2.69 -10.75
N SER A 35 -10.61 -1.77 -11.47
CA SER A 35 -10.09 -2.00 -12.81
C SER A 35 -8.64 -1.54 -12.91
N PRO A 36 -7.67 -2.42 -12.59
CA PRO A 36 -6.25 -2.11 -12.68
C PRO A 36 -5.79 -1.77 -14.11
N ASP A 37 -4.98 -0.73 -14.26
CA ASP A 37 -4.34 -0.39 -15.54
C ASP A 37 -2.90 -0.89 -15.58
N PHE A 38 -2.70 -2.03 -16.24
CA PHE A 38 -1.38 -2.65 -16.38
C PHE A 38 -0.60 -2.17 -17.61
N ARG A 39 -1.07 -1.16 -18.37
CA ARG A 39 -0.37 -0.71 -19.59
C ARG A 39 1.06 -0.26 -19.31
N HIS A 40 1.26 0.49 -18.23
CA HIS A 40 2.59 0.94 -17.84
C HIS A 40 3.48 -0.23 -17.38
N LEU A 41 2.97 -1.10 -16.51
CA LEU A 41 3.68 -2.30 -16.06
C LEU A 41 4.12 -3.17 -17.24
N LYS A 42 3.22 -3.44 -18.20
CA LYS A 42 3.53 -4.21 -19.42
C LYS A 42 4.68 -3.57 -20.21
N LYS A 43 4.67 -2.25 -20.40
CA LYS A 43 5.76 -1.53 -21.07
C LYS A 43 7.07 -1.64 -20.31
N THR A 44 7.05 -1.47 -18.99
CA THR A 44 8.26 -1.57 -18.15
C THR A 44 8.87 -2.97 -18.21
N CYS A 45 8.05 -4.02 -18.13
CA CYS A 45 8.51 -5.40 -18.28
C CYS A 45 9.05 -5.70 -19.68
N GLN A 46 8.39 -5.20 -20.74
CA GLN A 46 8.89 -5.40 -22.11
C GLN A 46 10.24 -4.70 -22.31
N HIS A 47 10.37 -3.47 -21.85
CA HIS A 47 11.63 -2.73 -21.93
C HIS A 47 12.78 -3.44 -21.21
N TYR A 48 12.51 -4.08 -20.07
CA TYR A 48 13.50 -4.90 -19.37
C TYR A 48 13.96 -6.10 -20.21
N VAL A 49 13.03 -6.81 -20.87
CA VAL A 49 13.35 -7.94 -21.74
C VAL A 49 14.14 -7.49 -22.97
N ASP A 50 13.73 -6.37 -23.58
CA ASP A 50 14.40 -5.81 -24.76
C ASP A 50 15.83 -5.37 -24.43
N ALA A 51 16.05 -4.74 -23.27
CA ALA A 51 17.37 -4.34 -22.79
C ALA A 51 18.30 -5.55 -22.52
N LEU A 52 17.76 -6.66 -22.01
CA LEU A 52 18.52 -7.91 -21.86
C LEU A 52 18.93 -8.50 -23.21
N ALA A 53 18.05 -8.42 -24.21
CA ALA A 53 18.31 -8.95 -25.54
C ALA A 53 19.31 -8.09 -26.34
N GLY A 54 19.39 -6.78 -26.07
CA GLY A 54 20.25 -5.84 -26.79
C GLY A 54 21.67 -5.67 -26.25
N GLU A 55 22.10 -6.44 -25.24
CA GLU A 55 23.37 -6.27 -24.51
C GLU A 55 23.59 -4.87 -23.86
N GLU A 56 22.61 -3.97 -23.88
CA GLU A 56 22.60 -2.69 -23.17
C GLU A 56 22.32 -2.82 -21.66
N PHE A 57 22.36 -4.04 -21.13
CA PHE A 57 22.03 -4.34 -19.76
C PHE A 57 23.08 -3.80 -18.79
N THR A 58 22.89 -2.55 -18.39
CA THR A 58 23.57 -1.96 -17.24
C THR A 58 22.79 -2.36 -15.98
N ASN A 59 23.50 -2.90 -14.97
CA ASN A 59 22.95 -3.20 -13.65
C ASN A 59 22.18 -1.97 -13.14
N GLY A 60 20.86 -2.01 -13.25
CA GLY A 60 19.97 -0.90 -12.92
C GLY A 60 18.80 -1.38 -12.08
N ASP A 61 18.12 -0.42 -11.44
CA ASP A 61 17.03 -0.63 -10.48
C ASP A 61 15.72 -1.14 -11.13
N TRP A 62 15.81 -1.98 -12.17
CA TRP A 62 14.69 -2.57 -12.89
C TRP A 62 13.68 -3.27 -11.98
N LYS A 63 14.17 -3.96 -10.95
CA LYS A 63 13.31 -4.59 -9.94
C LYS A 63 12.43 -3.55 -9.23
N GLN A 64 13.01 -2.40 -8.90
CA GLN A 64 12.28 -1.30 -8.27
C GLN A 64 11.28 -0.69 -9.25
N TYR A 65 11.66 -0.42 -10.50
CA TYR A 65 10.71 0.13 -11.48
C TYR A 65 9.53 -0.81 -11.78
N ILE A 66 9.78 -2.12 -11.85
CA ILE A 66 8.71 -3.12 -12.02
C ILE A 66 7.82 -3.15 -10.77
N TYR A 67 8.41 -3.14 -9.58
CA TYR A 67 7.69 -3.09 -8.32
C TYR A 67 6.79 -1.85 -8.25
N GLU A 68 7.34 -0.68 -8.53
CA GLU A 68 6.61 0.59 -8.49
C GLU A 68 5.45 0.58 -9.48
N ALA A 69 5.69 0.15 -10.72
CA ALA A 69 4.65 0.05 -11.74
C ALA A 69 3.54 -0.93 -11.35
N ALA A 70 3.87 -2.03 -10.67
CA ALA A 70 2.90 -3.01 -10.21
C ALA A 70 2.03 -2.47 -9.06
N ILE A 71 2.65 -1.82 -8.08
CA ILE A 71 1.95 -1.22 -6.95
C ILE A 71 0.98 -0.12 -7.42
N VAL A 72 1.43 0.75 -8.33
CA VAL A 72 0.56 1.79 -8.93
C VAL A 72 -0.59 1.19 -9.73
N ALA A 73 -0.35 0.12 -10.49
CA ALA A 73 -1.40 -0.52 -11.28
C ALA A 73 -2.50 -1.11 -10.38
N ILE A 74 -2.14 -1.70 -9.24
CA ILE A 74 -3.07 -2.38 -8.34
C ILE A 74 -3.79 -1.40 -7.41
N PHE A 75 -3.09 -0.38 -6.88
CA PHE A 75 -3.62 0.47 -5.81
C PHE A 75 -3.84 1.93 -6.23
N GLY A 76 -3.47 2.30 -7.47
CA GLY A 76 -3.47 3.69 -7.92
C GLY A 76 -2.22 4.45 -7.50
N LYS A 77 -2.10 5.71 -7.94
CA LYS A 77 -0.91 6.55 -7.67
C LYS A 77 -0.82 7.00 -6.21
N ASP A 78 -1.95 7.18 -5.56
CA ASP A 78 -2.06 7.70 -4.18
C ASP A 78 -1.56 6.70 -3.13
N VAL A 79 -1.30 5.45 -3.54
CA VAL A 79 -0.67 4.43 -2.69
C VAL A 79 0.69 4.89 -2.14
N TRP A 80 1.43 5.72 -2.89
CA TRP A 80 2.72 6.22 -2.45
C TRP A 80 2.60 7.23 -1.31
N ASP A 81 1.55 8.04 -1.29
CA ASP A 81 1.29 8.96 -0.17
C ASP A 81 1.05 8.17 1.11
N TRP A 82 0.29 7.07 1.01
CA TRP A 82 0.09 6.15 2.12
C TRP A 82 1.39 5.47 2.55
N ILE A 83 2.15 4.88 1.63
CA ILE A 83 3.44 4.22 1.93
C ILE A 83 4.38 5.21 2.63
N ASN A 84 4.50 6.43 2.11
CA ASN A 84 5.35 7.48 2.68
C ASN A 84 4.88 7.92 4.07
N SER A 85 3.58 7.91 4.35
CA SER A 85 3.05 8.19 5.69
C SER A 85 3.41 7.13 6.74
N LYS A 86 3.78 5.91 6.31
CA LYS A 86 4.16 4.80 7.20
C LYS A 86 5.67 4.66 7.39
N LEU A 87 6.47 5.27 6.50
CA LEU A 87 7.94 5.24 6.55
C LEU A 87 8.53 6.46 7.29
N ARG A 88 7.71 7.43 7.67
CA ARG A 88 8.10 8.58 8.51
C ARG A 88 7.87 8.27 9.98
#